data_AF-A0A453HFI9-F1
#
_entry.id   AF-A0A453HFI9-F1
#
_cell.length_a   1.000
_cell.length_b   1.000
_cell.length_c   1.000
_cell.angle_alpha   90.00
_cell.angle_beta   90.00
_cell.angle_gamma   90.00
#
_symmetry.space_group_name_H-M   'P 1'
#
loop_
_entity.id
_entity.type
_entity.pdbx_description
1 polymer ?
#
loop_
_entity_poly.entity_id
_entity_poly.type
_entity_poly.pdbx_seq_one_letter_code
_entity_poly.pdbx_strand_id
1 'polypeptide(L)'
;MSIAWKNTQGICVDTHVHRISNRLGWVFREGTKQKTTTPEQTRMSLEKWLPKDEWEPINPLLVGFGQTICTPLRPKCGSCGINTICPSAFKEASSPNPKQKKRGLGPT
;
A
#
# COMPACT_ATOMS: atom_id res chain seq x y z
N MET A 1 20.33 9.62 -7.01
CA MET A 1 19.76 10.93 -6.64
C MET A 1 19.03 11.52 -7.85
N SER A 2 17.79 11.11 -8.05
CA SER A 2 16.96 11.59 -9.17
C SER A 2 16.54 13.05 -8.98
N ILE A 3 16.08 13.42 -7.77
CA ILE A 3 15.58 14.77 -7.46
C ILE A 3 16.66 15.86 -7.57
N ALA A 4 17.90 15.57 -7.15
CA ALA A 4 18.97 16.58 -7.14
C ALA A 4 19.56 16.85 -8.53
N TRP A 5 19.63 15.84 -9.40
CA TRP A 5 20.31 15.93 -10.70
C TRP A 5 19.39 15.71 -11.91
N LYS A 6 18.07 15.58 -11.69
CA LYS A 6 17.07 15.24 -12.71
C LYS A 6 17.47 14.04 -13.58
N ASN A 7 18.14 13.06 -12.97
CA ASN A 7 18.66 11.89 -13.65
C ASN A 7 18.13 10.62 -12.97
N THR A 8 17.09 10.04 -13.56
CA THR A 8 16.41 8.85 -13.04
C THR A 8 16.94 7.60 -13.75
N GLN A 9 18.01 7.02 -13.21
CA GLN A 9 18.60 5.76 -13.71
C GLN A 9 17.87 4.52 -13.20
N GLY A 10 16.92 4.68 -12.28
CA GLY A 10 16.07 3.60 -11.78
C GLY A 10 15.17 4.01 -10.63
N ILE A 11 14.27 3.10 -10.26
CA ILE A 11 13.24 3.37 -9.25
C ILE A 11 13.85 3.26 -7.85
N CYS A 12 13.73 4.32 -7.06
CA CYS A 12 14.23 4.35 -5.69
C CYS A 12 13.26 3.63 -4.75
N VAL A 13 13.47 2.35 -4.45
CA VAL A 13 12.51 1.62 -3.60
C VAL A 13 12.69 1.96 -2.11
N ASP A 14 11.78 2.78 -1.57
CA ASP A 14 11.60 2.99 -0.13
C ASP A 14 10.76 1.83 0.49
N THR A 15 10.81 1.70 1.80
CA THR A 15 9.93 0.89 2.65
C THR A 15 8.43 1.05 2.31
N HIS A 16 7.98 2.26 1.97
CA HIS A 16 6.60 2.51 1.54
C HIS A 16 6.31 1.84 0.20
N VAL A 17 7.16 2.10 -0.80
CA VAL A 17 7.06 1.52 -2.15
C VAL A 17 7.10 0.00 -2.06
N HIS A 18 8.09 -0.56 -1.35
CA HIS A 18 8.24 -2.00 -1.15
C HIS A 18 6.98 -2.62 -0.52
N ARG A 19 6.49 -2.06 0.59
CA ARG A 19 5.31 -2.56 1.30
C ARG A 19 4.06 -2.50 0.43
N ILE A 20 3.81 -1.34 -0.18
CA ILE A 20 2.56 -1.10 -0.92
C ILE A 20 2.55 -1.92 -2.20
N SER A 21 3.63 -1.96 -2.96
CA SER A 21 3.72 -2.78 -4.18
C SER A 21 3.49 -4.27 -3.89
N ASN A 22 4.02 -4.79 -2.77
CA ASN A 22 3.75 -6.17 -2.34
C ASN A 22 2.30 -6.39 -1.84
N ARG A 23 1.65 -5.37 -1.28
CA ARG A 23 0.23 -5.44 -0.87
C ARG A 23 -0.72 -5.39 -2.06
N LEU A 24 -0.40 -4.57 -3.06
CA LEU A 24 -1.17 -4.43 -4.29
C LEU A 24 -0.94 -5.60 -5.25
N GLY A 25 0.09 -6.42 -5.02
CA GLY A 25 0.43 -7.52 -5.93
C GLY A 25 1.04 -7.04 -7.24
N TRP A 26 1.72 -5.89 -7.21
CA TRP A 26 2.40 -5.32 -8.38
C TRP A 26 3.78 -5.92 -8.64
N VAL A 27 4.36 -6.56 -7.62
CA VAL A 27 5.70 -7.12 -7.69
C VAL A 27 5.72 -8.56 -7.24
N PHE A 28 6.46 -9.38 -7.98
CA PHE A 28 6.67 -10.79 -7.69
C PHE A 28 8.14 -11.15 -7.90
N ARG A 29 8.61 -12.18 -7.21
CA ARG A 29 9.97 -12.71 -7.43
C ARG A 29 10.01 -13.37 -8.80
N GLU A 30 11.09 -13.12 -9.53
CA GLU A 30 11.29 -13.65 -10.88
C GLU A 30 11.10 -15.17 -10.94
N GLY A 31 10.35 -15.64 -11.94
CA GLY A 31 10.01 -17.05 -12.11
C GLY A 31 8.98 -17.60 -11.12
N THR A 32 8.39 -16.78 -10.24
CA THR A 32 7.41 -17.23 -9.25
C THR A 32 6.23 -16.25 -9.10
N LYS A 33 5.15 -16.68 -8.45
CA LYS A 33 4.05 -15.79 -8.00
C LYS A 33 4.20 -15.35 -6.53
N GLN A 34 5.41 -15.43 -5.98
CA GLN A 34 5.67 -15.08 -4.58
C GLN A 34 6.02 -13.61 -4.43
N LYS A 35 5.71 -13.03 -3.26
CA LYS A 35 6.05 -11.64 -2.92
C LYS A 35 7.56 -11.43 -2.89
N THR A 36 8.00 -10.25 -3.28
CA THR A 36 9.41 -9.84 -3.20
C THR A 36 9.85 -9.66 -1.75
N THR A 37 11.06 -10.08 -1.41
CA THR A 37 11.60 -10.00 -0.04
C THR A 37 12.61 -8.88 0.15
N THR A 38 13.20 -8.39 -0.95
CA THR A 38 14.19 -7.31 -0.91
C THR A 38 13.73 -6.10 -1.74
N PRO A 39 14.15 -4.87 -1.38
CA PRO A 39 13.89 -3.68 -2.19
C PRO A 39 14.42 -3.81 -3.62
N GLU A 40 15.57 -4.46 -3.81
CA GLU A 40 16.16 -4.67 -5.14
C GLU A 40 15.27 -5.55 -6.03
N GLN A 41 14.69 -6.62 -5.48
CA GLN A 41 13.73 -7.45 -6.21
C GLN A 41 12.48 -6.66 -6.59
N THR A 42 11.99 -5.80 -5.69
CA THR A 42 10.86 -4.90 -5.98
C THR A 42 11.22 -3.94 -7.11
N ARG A 43 12.42 -3.34 -7.10
CA ARG A 43 12.88 -2.41 -8.12
C ARG A 43 12.88 -3.08 -9.48
N MET A 44 13.57 -4.21 -9.62
CA MET A 44 13.62 -4.96 -10.87
C MET A 44 12.22 -5.36 -11.36
N SER A 45 11.33 -5.76 -10.45
CA SER A 45 9.96 -6.11 -10.82
C SER A 45 9.13 -4.92 -11.26
N LEU A 46 9.30 -3.74 -10.66
CA LEU A 46 8.61 -2.51 -11.07
C LEU A 46 9.15 -1.99 -12.40
N GLU A 47 10.46 -1.97 -12.58
CA GLU A 47 11.11 -1.50 -13.82
C GLU A 47 10.71 -2.32 -15.06
N LYS A 48 10.27 -3.57 -14.87
CA LYS A 48 9.80 -4.45 -15.97
C LYS A 48 8.48 -4.01 -16.60
N TRP A 49 7.59 -3.35 -15.87
CA TRP A 49 6.24 -3.00 -16.37
C TRP A 49 5.89 -1.53 -16.23
N LEU A 50 6.52 -0.80 -15.31
CA LEU A 50 6.25 0.61 -15.08
C LEU A 50 6.98 1.47 -16.14
N PRO A 51 6.27 2.35 -16.88
CA PRO A 51 6.89 3.28 -17.82
C PRO A 51 7.92 4.19 -17.13
N LYS A 52 9.01 4.53 -17.83
CA LYS A 52 10.10 5.35 -17.28
C LYS A 52 9.65 6.72 -16.75
N ASP A 53 8.64 7.31 -17.38
CA ASP A 53 8.09 8.60 -16.98
C ASP A 53 7.44 8.55 -15.58
N GLU A 54 7.00 7.37 -15.16
CA GLU A 54 6.39 7.14 -13.85
C GLU A 54 7.40 6.77 -12.75
N TRP A 55 8.68 6.60 -13.09
CA TRP A 55 9.71 6.18 -12.13
C TRP A 55 10.03 7.24 -11.07
N GLU A 56 9.95 8.51 -11.44
CA GLU A 56 10.13 9.64 -10.53
C GLU A 56 8.90 9.87 -9.64
N PRO A 57 7.67 9.98 -10.18
CA PRO A 57 6.49 10.29 -9.36
C PRO A 57 6.03 9.14 -8.46
N ILE A 58 6.29 7.87 -8.80
CA ILE A 58 5.78 6.73 -8.03
C ILE A 58 6.22 6.77 -6.56
N ASN A 59 7.43 7.25 -6.29
CA ASN A 59 7.99 7.34 -4.95
C ASN A 59 7.20 8.28 -4.03
N PRO A 60 7.15 9.59 -4.28
CA PRO A 60 6.41 10.52 -3.44
C PRO A 60 4.91 10.16 -3.37
N LEU A 61 4.33 9.64 -4.45
CA LEU A 61 2.93 9.19 -4.47
C LEU A 61 2.69 8.04 -3.46
N LEU A 62 3.51 6.99 -3.52
CA LEU A 62 3.36 5.85 -2.61
C LEU A 62 3.75 6.18 -1.16
N VAL A 63 4.68 7.11 -0.95
CA VAL A 63 4.99 7.63 0.40
C VAL A 63 3.78 8.33 0.98
N GLY A 64 3.20 9.31 0.26
CA GLY A 64 2.02 10.04 0.73
C GLY A 64 0.81 9.13 0.95
N PHE A 65 0.56 8.20 0.03
CA PHE A 65 -0.50 7.21 0.17
C PHE A 65 -0.25 6.25 1.35
N GLY A 66 0.99 5.82 1.55
CA GLY A 66 1.40 4.93 2.63
C GLY A 66 1.36 5.55 4.02
N GLN A 67 1.47 6.88 4.11
CA GLN A 67 1.35 7.64 5.36
C GLN A 67 -0.10 7.92 5.73
N THR A 68 -0.99 8.11 4.73
CA THR A 68 -2.37 8.58 4.95
C THR A 68 -3.43 7.47 4.93
N ILE A 69 -3.30 6.52 3.99
CA ILE A 69 -4.31 5.46 3.73
C ILE A 69 -3.73 4.07 3.98
N CYS A 70 -2.66 3.69 3.27
CA CYS A 70 -2.07 2.33 3.34
C CYS A 70 -0.99 2.24 4.43
N THR A 71 -1.38 2.57 5.65
CA THR A 71 -0.50 2.56 6.84
C THR A 71 0.02 1.16 7.15
N PRO A 72 1.18 1.03 7.82
CA PRO A 72 1.74 -0.27 8.20
C PRO A 72 0.79 -1.08 9.08
N LEU A 73 0.23 -0.43 10.10
CA LEU A 73 -0.72 -0.99 11.06
C LEU A 73 -2.11 -0.42 10.78
N ARG A 74 -3.08 -1.30 10.49
CA ARG A 74 -4.49 -0.97 10.19
C ARG A 74 -4.66 0.05 9.06
N PRO A 75 -4.41 -0.33 7.79
CA PRO A 75 -4.68 0.53 6.65
C PRO A 75 -6.18 0.87 6.57
N LYS A 76 -6.49 2.10 6.15
CA LYS A 76 -7.86 2.60 6.01
C LYS A 76 -8.49 2.08 4.72
N CYS A 77 -8.67 0.76 4.62
CA CYS A 77 -9.19 0.12 3.43
C CYS A 77 -10.63 0.57 3.11
N GLY A 78 -11.43 0.91 4.13
CA GLY A 78 -12.79 1.45 3.94
C GLY A 78 -12.84 2.76 3.13
N SER A 79 -11.84 3.62 3.28
CA SER A 79 -11.73 4.88 2.52
C SER A 79 -10.75 4.81 1.34
N CYS A 80 -10.26 3.62 1.01
CA CYS A 80 -9.29 3.41 -0.06
C CYS A 80 -10.02 3.22 -1.39
N GLY A 81 -9.79 4.11 -2.36
CA GLY A 81 -10.45 4.04 -3.68
C GLY A 81 -10.14 2.79 -4.50
N ILE A 82 -9.06 2.07 -4.17
CA ILE A 82 -8.64 0.82 -4.84
C ILE A 82 -8.92 -0.44 -4.00
N ASN A 83 -9.74 -0.34 -2.95
CA ASN A 83 -10.08 -1.48 -2.09
C ASN A 83 -10.61 -2.68 -2.89
N THR A 84 -11.50 -2.43 -3.86
CA THR A 84 -12.17 -3.48 -4.64
C THR A 84 -11.22 -4.34 -5.47
N ILE A 85 -10.06 -3.80 -5.87
CA ILE A 85 -9.07 -4.50 -6.70
C ILE A 85 -7.81 -4.88 -5.92
N CYS A 86 -7.69 -4.44 -4.66
CA CYS A 86 -6.50 -4.68 -3.86
C CYS A 86 -6.56 -6.08 -3.20
N PRO A 87 -5.61 -6.99 -3.49
CA PRO A 87 -5.64 -8.35 -2.95
C PRO A 87 -5.37 -8.42 -1.45
N SER A 88 -4.81 -7.35 -0.86
CA SER A 88 -4.55 -7.25 0.58
C SER A 88 -5.54 -6.34 1.31
N ALA A 89 -6.67 -5.98 0.69
CA ALA A 89 -7.64 -5.11 1.33
C ALA A 89 -8.32 -5.80 2.52
N PHE A 90 -8.40 -5.09 3.63
CA PHE A 90 -9.14 -5.53 4.80
C PHE A 90 -10.58 -5.03 4.68
N LYS A 91 -11.55 -5.93 4.78
CA LYS A 91 -12.93 -5.55 5.07
C LYS A 91 -12.96 -5.12 6.54
N GLU A 92 -13.06 -3.82 6.80
CA GLU A 92 -13.38 -3.37 8.15
C GLU A 92 -14.72 -4.01 8.54
N ALA A 93 -14.74 -4.77 9.63
CA ALA A 93 -16.00 -5.17 10.23
C ALA A 93 -16.75 -3.89 10.59
N SER A 94 -17.98 -3.73 10.09
CA SER A 94 -18.86 -2.62 10.44
C SER A 94 -18.87 -2.46 11.96
N SER A 95 -18.39 -1.32 12.46
CA SER A 95 -18.41 -1.04 13.91
C SER A 95 -19.84 -1.25 14.43
N PRO A 96 -20.05 -1.98 15.54
CA PRO A 96 -21.39 -2.12 16.09
C PRO A 96 -21.91 -0.73 16.46
N ASN A 97 -23.10 -0.42 15.94
CA ASN A 97 -23.79 0.85 16.09
C ASN A 97 -23.89 1.25 17.58
N PRO A 98 -23.49 2.47 18.00
CA PRO A 98 -23.51 2.90 19.41
C PRO A 98 -24.89 2.92 20.09
N LYS A 99 -25.98 2.66 19.35
CA LYS A 99 -27.37 2.88 19.80
C LYS A 99 -28.03 1.76 20.61
N GLN A 100 -27.33 0.69 21.02
CA GLN A 100 -27.94 -0.41 21.79
C GLN A 100 -27.53 -0.53 23.28
N LYS A 101 -26.79 0.43 23.87
CA LYS A 101 -26.32 0.33 25.27
C LYS A 101 -27.11 1.15 26.31
N LYS A 102 -28.42 1.34 26.15
CA LYS A 102 -29.28 1.91 27.21
C LYS A 102 -30.67 1.26 27.21
N ARG A 103 -30.79 0.09 27.82
CA ARG A 103 -32.02 -0.39 28.45
C ARG A 103 -31.70 -1.63 29.27
N GLY A 104 -31.86 -1.53 30.59
CA GLY A 104 -31.90 -2.69 31.48
C GLY A 104 -30.87 -2.68 32.60
N LEU A 105 -30.95 -1.71 33.51
CA LEU A 105 -30.71 -2.01 34.93
C LEU A 105 -31.67 -1.15 35.74
N GLY A 106 -32.87 -1.69 35.96
CA GLY A 106 -33.80 -1.18 36.98
C GLY A 106 -33.45 -1.80 38.33
N PRO A 107 -33.71 -1.11 39.45
CA PRO A 107 -33.32 -1.56 40.78
C PRO A 107 -34.43 -2.42 41.41
N THR A 108 -34.09 -3.60 41.90
CA THR A 108 -34.67 -4.27 43.06
C THR A 108 -33.72 -5.37 43.49
#